data_AF-A0AAJ6EFS4-F1
#
_entry.id   AF-A0AAJ6EFS4-F1
#
_cell.length_a   1.000
_cell.length_b   1.000
_cell.length_c   1.000
_cell.angle_alpha   90.00
_cell.angle_beta   90.00
_cell.angle_gamma   90.00
#
_symmetry.space_group_name_H-M   'P 1'
#
loop_
_entity.id
_entity.type
_entity.pdbx_description
1 polymer ?
#
loop_
_entity_poly.entity_id
_entity_poly.type
_entity_poly.pdbx_seq_one_letter_code
_entity_poly.pdbx_strand_id
1 'polypeptide(L)'
;MNKASTEYEAKNKDARRERDAKRARAVGGIRRSFDAKTKQDLFAKQNGHCACCFKLIESPASGEVDHVVPLERGGRDEGDNLLLAHAQCNKEKHNKTLHEHWEWRVRVGLDTENLGRKHGLIR
;
A
#
# COMPACT_ATOMS: atom_id res chain seq x y z
N MET A 1 25.52 -5.43 -1.99
CA MET A 1 24.78 -4.44 -2.80
C MET A 1 25.49 -4.34 -4.14
N ASN A 2 24.81 -4.51 -5.29
CA ASN A 2 25.47 -4.50 -6.59
C ASN A 2 25.78 -3.06 -7.06
N LYS A 3 26.77 -2.90 -7.95
CA LYS A 3 27.23 -1.58 -8.44
C LYS A 3 26.11 -0.77 -9.11
N ALA A 4 25.22 -1.44 -9.84
CA ALA A 4 24.05 -0.83 -10.47
C ALA A 4 23.08 -0.21 -9.45
N SER A 5 22.86 -0.88 -8.30
CA SER A 5 22.02 -0.37 -7.22
C SER A 5 22.64 0.85 -6.53
N THR A 6 23.96 0.86 -6.30
CA THR A 6 24.62 2.04 -5.70
C THR A 6 24.60 3.25 -6.62
N GLU A 7 24.77 3.05 -7.94
CA GLU A 7 24.67 4.13 -8.93
C GLU A 7 23.23 4.66 -9.04
N TYR A 8 22.23 3.78 -8.99
CA TYR A 8 20.82 4.17 -8.95
C TYR A 8 20.50 4.99 -7.69
N GLU A 9 20.92 4.54 -6.51
CA GLU A 9 20.68 5.26 -5.25
C GLU A 9 21.37 6.63 -5.25
N ALA A 10 22.58 6.75 -5.79
CA ALA A 10 23.29 8.02 -5.90
C ALA A 10 22.52 9.01 -6.79
N LYS A 11 22.01 8.56 -7.94
CA LYS A 11 21.23 9.38 -8.88
C LYS A 11 19.85 9.76 -8.35
N ASN A 12 19.25 8.94 -7.49
CA ASN A 12 17.89 9.15 -6.96
C ASN A 12 17.87 9.68 -5.52
N LYS A 13 19.02 10.06 -4.97
CA LYS A 13 19.16 10.46 -3.56
C LYS A 13 18.29 11.65 -3.19
N ASP A 14 18.23 12.67 -4.05
CA ASP A 14 17.46 13.88 -3.76
C ASP A 14 15.95 13.64 -3.93
N ALA A 15 15.54 12.89 -4.95
CA ALA A 15 14.15 12.45 -5.09
C ALA A 15 13.69 11.59 -3.89
N ARG A 16 14.58 10.73 -3.37
CA ARG A 16 14.30 9.96 -2.14
C ARG A 16 14.15 10.85 -0.92
N ARG A 17 15.03 11.84 -0.76
CA ARG A 17 14.96 12.81 0.35
C ARG A 17 13.67 13.63 0.29
N GLU A 18 13.29 14.11 -0.89
CA GLU A 18 12.05 14.87 -1.08
C GLU A 18 10.83 14.02 -0.72
N ARG A 19 10.79 12.77 -1.21
CA ARG A 19 9.75 11.80 -0.84
C ARG A 19 9.69 11.55 0.66
N ASP A 20 10.83 11.29 1.29
CA ASP A 20 10.90 11.02 2.72
C ASP A 20 10.47 12.25 3.54
N ALA A 21 10.82 13.47 3.10
CA ALA A 21 10.37 14.71 3.71
C ALA A 21 8.85 14.90 3.56
N LYS A 22 8.27 14.62 2.39
CA LYS A 22 6.81 14.68 2.16
C LYS A 22 6.07 13.70 3.07
N ARG A 23 6.58 12.47 3.18
CA ARG A 23 6.04 11.46 4.10
C ARG A 23 6.15 11.89 5.55
N ALA A 24 7.31 12.38 5.98
CA ALA A 24 7.53 12.87 7.35
C ALA A 24 6.53 13.97 7.73
N ARG A 25 6.24 14.90 6.81
CA ARG A 25 5.20 15.92 7.01
C ARG A 25 3.80 15.30 7.12
N ALA A 26 3.47 14.34 6.27
CA ALA A 26 2.15 13.69 6.26
C ALA A 26 1.88 12.87 7.53
N VAL A 27 2.91 12.29 8.15
CA VAL A 27 2.81 11.51 9.41
C VAL A 27 3.06 12.36 10.67
N GLY A 28 3.32 13.66 10.52
CA GLY A 28 3.63 14.55 11.66
C GLY A 28 4.97 14.29 12.34
N GLY A 29 5.95 13.65 11.66
CA GLY A 29 7.28 13.41 12.21
C GLY A 29 7.88 12.04 11.81
N ILE A 30 8.24 11.25 12.82
CA ILE A 30 8.89 9.95 12.64
C ILE A 30 7.87 8.93 12.15
N ARG A 31 8.26 8.09 11.18
CA ARG A 31 7.43 6.97 10.71
C ARG A 31 7.03 6.09 11.90
N ARG A 32 5.73 5.98 12.17
CA ARG A 32 5.24 5.07 13.20
C ARG A 32 5.20 3.64 12.67
N SER A 33 5.50 2.70 13.55
CA SER A 33 5.06 1.33 13.37
C SER A 33 3.58 1.26 13.70
N PHE A 34 2.81 0.49 12.93
CA PHE A 34 1.46 0.12 13.31
C PHE A 34 1.53 -1.08 14.26
N ASP A 35 0.91 -0.94 15.43
CA ASP A 35 0.92 -1.97 16.46
C ASP A 35 0.05 -3.17 16.08
N ALA A 36 0.18 -4.26 16.84
CA ALA A 36 -0.59 -5.47 16.63
C ALA A 36 -2.10 -5.21 16.71
N LYS A 37 -2.53 -4.26 17.56
CA LYS A 37 -3.92 -3.89 17.73
C LYS A 37 -4.50 -3.24 16.47
N THR A 38 -3.79 -2.26 15.89
CA THR A 38 -4.20 -1.65 14.61
C THR A 38 -4.33 -2.68 13.51
N LYS A 39 -3.37 -3.61 13.41
CA LYS A 39 -3.44 -4.69 12.41
C LYS A 39 -4.64 -5.61 12.64
N GLN A 40 -4.94 -5.97 13.88
CA GLN A 40 -6.11 -6.77 14.24
C GLN A 40 -7.42 -6.06 13.87
N ASP A 41 -7.52 -4.76 14.16
CA ASP A 41 -8.73 -3.98 13.89
C ASP A 41 -8.97 -3.83 12.37
N LEU A 42 -7.91 -3.59 11.58
CA LEU A 42 -8.01 -3.57 10.12
C LEU A 42 -8.34 -4.95 9.55
N PHE A 43 -7.74 -6.02 10.08
CA PHE A 43 -8.04 -7.39 9.70
C PHE A 43 -9.53 -7.71 9.92
N ALA A 44 -10.07 -7.37 11.09
CA ALA A 44 -11.49 -7.55 11.41
C ALA A 44 -12.39 -6.70 10.51
N LYS A 45 -12.08 -5.42 10.31
CA LYS A 45 -12.85 -4.51 9.43
C LYS A 45 -12.91 -5.02 7.99
N GLN A 46 -11.87 -5.71 7.53
CA GLN A 46 -11.76 -6.27 6.18
C GLN A 46 -12.22 -7.74 6.10
N ASN A 47 -12.79 -8.31 7.15
CA ASN A 47 -13.16 -9.72 7.22
C ASN A 47 -11.99 -10.66 6.83
N GLY A 48 -10.76 -10.29 7.18
CA GLY A 48 -9.55 -11.02 6.81
C GLY A 48 -9.16 -10.97 5.33
N HIS A 49 -9.81 -10.16 4.49
CA HIS A 49 -9.49 -10.05 3.08
C HIS A 49 -8.52 -8.89 2.80
N CYS A 50 -7.56 -9.11 1.91
CA CYS A 50 -6.67 -8.06 1.42
C CYS A 50 -7.45 -7.07 0.55
N ALA A 51 -7.39 -5.77 0.87
CA ALA A 51 -8.11 -4.75 0.10
C ALA A 51 -7.56 -4.55 -1.33
N CYS A 52 -6.32 -5.01 -1.60
CA CYS A 52 -5.68 -4.85 -2.91
C CYS A 52 -6.00 -5.99 -3.89
N CYS A 53 -6.43 -7.17 -3.41
CA CYS A 53 -6.67 -8.33 -4.27
C CYS A 53 -7.89 -9.17 -3.88
N PHE A 54 -8.56 -8.84 -2.77
CA PHE A 54 -9.68 -9.58 -2.18
C PHE A 54 -9.41 -11.06 -1.84
N LYS A 55 -8.15 -11.48 -1.73
CA LYS A 55 -7.79 -12.81 -1.21
C LYS A 55 -7.58 -12.75 0.30
N LEU A 56 -7.77 -13.88 0.98
CA LEU A 56 -7.57 -14.00 2.42
C LEU A 56 -6.12 -13.67 2.83
N ILE A 57 -5.99 -12.92 3.91
CA ILE A 57 -4.76 -12.75 4.67
C ILE A 57 -4.77 -13.84 5.74
N GLU A 58 -3.68 -14.59 5.86
CA GLU A 58 -3.59 -15.73 6.79
C GLU A 58 -3.76 -15.31 8.25
N SER A 59 -3.20 -14.15 8.63
CA SER A 59 -3.33 -13.60 9.97
C SER A 59 -3.11 -12.08 9.96
N PRO A 60 -3.57 -11.34 10.99
CA PRO A 60 -3.25 -9.92 11.13
C PRO A 60 -1.74 -9.63 11.11
N ALA A 61 -0.93 -10.56 11.62
CA ALA A 61 0.53 -10.40 11.72
C ALA A 61 1.24 -10.50 10.37
N SER A 62 0.74 -11.33 9.44
CA SER A 62 1.32 -11.48 8.09
C SER A 62 0.92 -10.35 7.14
N GLY A 63 -0.07 -9.54 7.51
CA GLY A 63 -0.46 -8.33 6.79
C GLY A 63 0.45 -7.13 7.08
N GLU A 64 0.61 -6.28 6.07
CA GLU A 64 1.22 -4.96 6.18
C GLU A 64 0.15 -3.88 6.09
N VAL A 65 0.28 -2.84 6.90
CA VAL A 65 -0.59 -1.67 6.81
C VAL A 65 -0.13 -0.83 5.64
N ASP A 66 -1.07 -0.47 4.78
CA ASP A 66 -0.88 0.37 3.60
C ASP A 66 -1.95 1.48 3.58
N HIS A 67 -1.72 2.49 2.75
CA HIS A 67 -2.59 3.65 2.63
C HIS A 67 -3.46 3.55 1.37
N VAL A 68 -4.79 3.65 1.49
CA VAL A 68 -5.73 3.68 0.34
C VAL A 68 -5.29 4.72 -0.70
N VAL A 69 -5.04 5.93 -0.23
CA VAL A 69 -4.37 7.01 -0.97
C VAL A 69 -2.95 7.15 -0.42
N PRO A 70 -1.90 7.01 -1.25
CA PRO A 70 -0.53 7.15 -0.79
C PRO A 70 -0.27 8.50 -0.13
N LEU A 71 0.58 8.53 0.91
CA LEU A 71 1.00 9.76 1.59
C LEU A 71 1.61 10.79 0.62
N GLU A 72 2.37 10.30 -0.37
CA GLU A 72 2.95 11.14 -1.43
C GLU A 72 1.92 11.83 -2.33
N ARG A 73 0.66 11.40 -2.27
CA ARG A 73 -0.45 11.95 -3.03
C ARG A 73 -1.48 12.64 -2.15
N GLY A 74 -1.11 12.98 -0.91
CA GLY A 74 -1.95 13.71 0.02
C GLY A 74 -2.85 12.84 0.89
N GLY A 75 -2.64 11.51 0.90
CA GLY A 75 -3.30 10.62 1.85
C GLY A 75 -2.91 10.92 3.30
N ARG A 76 -3.83 10.65 4.24
CA ARG A 76 -3.60 10.80 5.68
C ARG A 76 -3.03 9.51 6.30
N ASP A 77 -2.27 9.62 7.38
CA ASP A 77 -1.69 8.45 8.07
C ASP A 77 -2.63 7.83 9.13
N GLU A 78 -3.94 7.82 8.87
CA GLU A 78 -4.95 7.47 9.88
C GLU A 78 -6.30 7.06 9.29
N GLY A 79 -7.12 6.44 10.15
CA GLY A 79 -8.55 6.20 9.94
C GLY A 79 -8.84 5.38 8.69
N ASP A 80 -9.80 5.85 7.89
CA ASP A 80 -10.25 5.17 6.67
C ASP A 80 -9.23 5.18 5.53
N ASN A 81 -8.11 5.91 5.67
CA ASN A 81 -7.04 5.81 4.70
C ASN A 81 -6.13 4.61 4.96
N LEU A 82 -6.28 3.88 6.07
CA LEU A 82 -5.48 2.69 6.38
C LEU A 82 -6.21 1.41 5.95
N LEU A 83 -5.45 0.48 5.38
CA LEU A 83 -5.89 -0.87 5.06
C LEU A 83 -4.80 -1.88 5.40
N LEU A 84 -5.19 -3.14 5.57
CA LEU A 84 -4.28 -4.28 5.67
C LEU A 84 -4.18 -4.98 4.30
N ALA A 85 -2.95 -5.20 3.84
CA ALA A 85 -2.67 -5.89 2.58
C ALA A 85 -1.62 -6.98 2.77
N HIS A 86 -1.56 -7.93 1.84
CA HIS A 86 -0.39 -8.81 1.73
C HIS A 86 0.85 -7.97 1.43
N ALA A 87 2.01 -8.37 1.95
CA ALA A 87 3.28 -7.70 1.66
C ALA A 87 3.57 -7.57 0.16
N GLN A 88 3.22 -8.60 -0.63
CA GLN A 88 3.37 -8.55 -2.09
C GLN A 88 2.41 -7.54 -2.74
N CYS A 89 1.13 -7.56 -2.36
CA CYS A 89 0.15 -6.62 -2.91
C CYS A 89 0.45 -5.16 -2.53
N ASN A 90 0.96 -4.93 -1.32
CA ASN A 90 1.44 -3.62 -0.87
C ASN A 90 2.58 -3.12 -1.78
N LYS A 91 3.58 -3.98 -2.05
CA LYS A 91 4.69 -3.67 -2.97
C LYS A 91 4.22 -3.39 -4.41
N GLU A 92 3.25 -4.15 -4.91
CA GLU A 92 2.67 -3.96 -6.24
C GLU A 92 1.86 -2.66 -6.34
N LYS A 93 1.10 -2.32 -5.29
CA LYS A 93 0.37 -1.06 -5.21
C LYS A 93 1.32 0.13 -5.17
N HIS A 94 2.36 0.09 -4.33
CA HIS A 94 3.37 1.14 -4.23
C HIS A 94 2.71 2.54 -4.07
N ASN A 95 2.93 3.45 -5.02
CA ASN A 95 2.40 4.82 -5.03
C ASN A 95 1.10 4.96 -5.86
N LYS A 96 0.43 3.84 -6.17
CA LYS A 96 -0.88 3.84 -6.82
C LYS A 96 -1.97 4.04 -5.77
N THR A 97 -3.05 4.71 -6.18
CA THR A 97 -4.32 4.61 -5.44
C THR A 97 -4.89 3.20 -5.60
N LEU A 98 -5.88 2.81 -4.80
CA LEU A 98 -6.57 1.52 -5.01
C LEU A 98 -7.12 1.40 -6.44
N HIS A 99 -7.76 2.44 -6.95
CA HIS A 99 -8.32 2.46 -8.31
C HIS A 99 -7.25 2.13 -9.37
N GLU A 100 -6.14 2.88 -9.36
CA GLU A 100 -5.04 2.68 -10.31
C GLU A 100 -4.35 1.32 -10.13
N HIS A 101 -4.30 0.79 -8.91
CA HIS A 101 -3.79 -0.56 -8.65
C HIS A 101 -4.68 -1.60 -9.32
N TRP A 102 -6.00 -1.47 -9.21
CA TRP A 102 -6.94 -2.39 -9.85
C TRP A 102 -6.92 -2.29 -11.37
N GLU A 103 -6.85 -1.09 -11.95
CA GLU A 103 -6.62 -0.93 -13.40
C GLU A 103 -5.32 -1.63 -13.85
N TRP A 104 -4.25 -1.47 -13.06
CA TRP A 104 -3.00 -2.16 -13.32
C TRP A 104 -3.15 -3.68 -13.25
N ARG A 105 -3.84 -4.22 -12.23
CA ARG A 105 -4.09 -5.67 -12.06
C ARG A 105 -4.82 -6.26 -13.27
N VAL A 106 -5.84 -5.58 -13.77
CA VAL A 106 -6.55 -5.99 -15.00
C VAL A 106 -5.58 -6.03 -16.18
N ARG A 107 -4.82 -4.95 -16.38
CA ARG A 107 -3.87 -4.83 -17.49
C ARG A 107 -2.80 -5.93 -17.49
N VAL A 108 -2.37 -6.39 -16.32
CA VAL A 108 -1.36 -7.46 -16.19
C VAL A 108 -1.96 -8.86 -16.01
N GLY A 109 -3.28 -9.01 -16.10
CA GLY A 109 -3.97 -10.31 -16.01
C GLY A 109 -4.06 -10.91 -14.61
N LEU A 110 -3.87 -10.10 -13.56
CA LEU A 110 -3.95 -10.53 -12.15
C LEU A 110 -5.37 -10.43 -11.55
N ASP A 111 -6.32 -9.84 -12.28
CA ASP A 111 -7.74 -9.82 -11.91
C ASP A 111 -8.52 -10.89 -12.69
N THR A 112 -8.26 -12.16 -12.36
CA THR A 112 -8.82 -13.32 -13.08
C THR A 112 -10.33 -13.50 -12.91
N GLU A 113 -10.90 -12.91 -11.85
CA GLU A 113 -12.31 -13.06 -11.46
C GLU A 113 -13.11 -11.76 -11.66
N ASN A 114 -12.52 -10.75 -12.32
CA ASN A 114 -13.13 -9.44 -12.54
C ASN A 114 -13.60 -8.78 -11.23
N LEU A 115 -12.82 -8.97 -10.15
CA LEU A 115 -13.12 -8.51 -8.80
C LEU A 115 -13.10 -6.98 -8.74
N GLY A 116 -12.24 -6.32 -9.53
CA GLY A 116 -12.18 -4.87 -9.56
C GLY A 116 -13.53 -4.25 -9.94
N ARG A 117 -14.20 -4.80 -10.97
CA ARG A 117 -15.54 -4.36 -11.36
C ARG A 117 -16.62 -4.86 -10.42
N LYS A 118 -16.56 -6.12 -9.99
CA LYS A 118 -17.54 -6.72 -9.07
C LYS A 118 -17.67 -5.93 -7.76
N HIS A 119 -16.55 -5.39 -7.27
CA HIS A 119 -16.49 -4.57 -6.06
C HIS A 119 -16.55 -3.05 -6.33
N GLY A 120 -16.83 -2.63 -7.57
CA GLY A 120 -17.02 -1.22 -7.93
C GLY A 120 -15.75 -0.35 -7.82
N LEU A 121 -14.57 -0.96 -7.82
CA LEU A 121 -13.29 -0.26 -7.70
C LEU A 121 -12.79 0.30 -9.03
N ILE A 122 -13.22 -0.29 -10.14
CA ILE A 122 -12.96 0.16 -11.52
C ILE A 122 -14.26 0.07 -12.33
N ARG A 123 -14.35 0.84 -13.42
CA ARG A 123 -15.52 0.91 -14.29
C ARG A 123 -15.55 -0.22 -15.34
#